data_AF-A0A7C0XXU8-F1
#
_entry.id   AF-A0A7C0XXU8-F1
#
_cell.length_a   1.000
_cell.length_b   1.000
_cell.length_c   1.000
_cell.angle_alpha   90.00
_cell.angle_beta   90.00
_cell.angle_gamma   90.00
#
_symmetry.space_group_name_H-M   'P 1'
#
loop_
_entity.id
_entity.type
_entity.pdbx_description
1 polymer ?
#
loop_
_entity_poly.entity_id
_entity_poly.type
_entity_poly.pdbx_seq_one_letter_code
_entity_poly.pdbx_strand_id
1 'polypeptide(L)'
;HVMAAKRLIEKGWKVEVGDKIGYVIVKGSGKISARAYPYNLVKPEDIDANYYIDHQVIPASLRILEYFGVTEKQLKVVGRGIRSLFDFAKK
;
A
#
# COMPACT_ATOMS: atom_id res chain seq x y z
N HIS A 1 11.41 -4.87 -5.34
CA HIS A 1 12.51 -5.64 -4.73
C HIS A 1 13.90 -5.24 -5.27
N VAL A 2 14.17 -5.22 -6.58
CA VAL A 2 15.53 -4.88 -7.12
C VAL A 2 16.11 -3.56 -6.59
N MET A 3 15.32 -2.48 -6.59
CA MET A 3 15.78 -1.20 -6.05
C MET A 3 16.07 -1.26 -4.54
N ALA A 4 15.28 -2.02 -3.78
CA ALA A 4 15.55 -2.23 -2.36
C ALA A 4 16.84 -3.05 -2.15
N ALA A 5 17.08 -4.06 -2.99
CA ALA A 5 18.33 -4.84 -3.00
C ALA A 5 19.55 -3.95 -3.22
N LYS A 6 19.49 -3.09 -4.25
CA LYS A 6 20.56 -2.12 -4.55
C LYS A 6 20.87 -1.22 -3.35
N ARG A 7 19.83 -0.69 -2.70
CA ARG A 7 19.97 0.15 -1.49
C ARG A 7 20.59 -0.60 -0.31
N LEU A 8 20.30 -1.90 -0.14
CA LEU A 8 20.94 -2.73 0.88
C LEU A 8 22.43 -2.91 0.60
N ILE A 9 22.79 -3.20 -0.66
CA ILE A 9 24.19 -3.36 -1.10
C ILE A 9 24.96 -2.05 -0.88
N GLU A 10 24.38 -0.91 -1.24
CA GLU A 10 24.97 0.43 -1.02
C GLU A 10 25.21 0.73 0.48
N LYS A 11 24.42 0.12 1.37
CA LYS A 11 24.55 0.23 2.82
C LYS A 11 25.50 -0.82 3.43
N GLY A 12 26.19 -1.61 2.60
CA GLY A 12 27.18 -2.60 3.02
C GLY A 12 26.60 -3.96 3.38
N TRP A 13 25.32 -4.22 3.08
CA TRP A 13 24.73 -5.55 3.28
C TRP A 13 25.10 -6.49 2.14
N LYS A 14 25.42 -7.74 2.46
CA LYS A 14 25.56 -8.81 1.47
C LYS A 14 24.16 -9.30 1.09
N VAL A 15 23.86 -9.28 -0.21
CA VAL A 15 22.61 -9.79 -0.78
C VAL A 15 22.99 -10.75 -1.90
N GLU A 16 22.55 -12.00 -1.80
CA GLU A 16 22.82 -13.06 -2.76
C GLU A 16 21.58 -13.43 -3.57
N VAL A 17 21.79 -14.15 -4.67
CA VAL A 17 20.70 -14.64 -5.51
C VAL A 17 19.95 -15.72 -4.75
N GLY A 18 18.65 -15.51 -4.56
CA GLY A 18 17.79 -16.40 -3.76
C GLY A 18 17.32 -15.77 -2.45
N ASP A 19 17.93 -14.66 -2.03
CA ASP A 19 17.53 -13.95 -0.82
C ASP A 19 16.13 -13.33 -0.93
N LYS A 20 15.35 -13.47 0.16
CA LYS A 20 14.05 -12.81 0.30
C LYS A 20 14.24 -11.40 0.81
N ILE A 21 13.96 -10.42 -0.04
CA ILE A 21 14.12 -9.01 0.29
C ILE A 21 12.78 -8.43 0.72
N GLY A 22 12.64 -8.17 2.03
CA GLY A 22 11.54 -7.39 2.56
C GLY A 22 11.67 -5.92 2.15
N TYR A 23 10.63 -5.35 1.56
CA TYR A 23 10.61 -3.95 1.18
C TYR A 23 9.23 -3.34 1.41
N VAL A 24 9.23 -2.03 1.62
CA VAL A 24 8.06 -1.19 1.74
C VAL A 24 8.09 -0.08 0.70
N ILE A 25 6.92 0.41 0.32
CA ILE A 25 6.78 1.58 -0.55
C ILE A 25 6.60 2.82 0.33
N VAL A 26 7.53 3.76 0.19
CA VAL A 26 7.50 5.02 0.93
C VAL A 26 6.78 6.12 0.16
N LYS A 27 6.34 7.14 0.89
CA LYS A 27 5.78 8.37 0.34
C LYS A 27 6.81 9.04 -0.55
N GLY A 28 6.36 9.58 -1.68
CA GLY A 28 7.22 10.29 -2.62
C GLY A 28 6.64 10.33 -4.03
N SER A 29 7.27 11.13 -4.87
CA SER A 29 6.94 11.28 -6.28
C SER A 29 7.76 10.33 -7.16
N GLY A 30 7.30 10.13 -8.40
CA GLY A 30 7.99 9.30 -9.39
C GLY A 30 7.54 7.83 -9.41
N LYS A 31 8.38 6.97 -10.00
CA LYS A 31 8.05 5.56 -10.22
C LYS A 31 7.99 4.78 -8.90
N ILE A 32 7.01 3.88 -8.76
CA ILE A 32 6.85 3.02 -7.58
C ILE A 32 8.14 2.24 -7.25
N SER A 33 8.86 1.76 -8.27
CA SER A 33 10.13 1.06 -8.09
C SER A 33 11.19 1.90 -7.39
N ALA A 34 11.25 3.21 -7.66
CA ALA A 34 12.19 4.13 -7.02
C ALA A 34 11.85 4.37 -5.53
N ARG A 35 10.56 4.29 -5.21
CA ARG A 35 10.01 4.40 -3.85
C ARG A 35 10.06 3.10 -3.05
N ALA A 36 10.60 2.01 -3.62
CA ALA A 36 10.78 0.76 -2.90
C ALA A 36 12.03 0.83 -2.02
N TYR A 37 11.84 0.72 -0.71
CA TYR A 37 12.91 0.75 0.28
C TYR A 37 12.90 -0.51 1.15
N PRO A 38 14.06 -0.97 1.62
CA PRO A 38 14.14 -2.04 2.61
C PRO A 38 13.38 -1.67 3.89
N TYR A 39 12.58 -2.59 4.43
CA TYR A 39 11.72 -2.30 5.59
C TYR A 39 12.52 -1.89 6.85
N ASN A 40 13.74 -2.42 6.98
CA ASN A 40 14.66 -2.14 8.09
C ASN A 40 15.27 -0.73 8.05
N LEU A 41 15.15 -0.01 6.93
CA LEU A 41 15.70 1.34 6.74
C LEU A 41 14.63 2.44 6.76
N VAL A 42 13.38 2.09 6.99
CA VAL A 42 12.23 2.97 6.84
C VAL A 42 11.50 3.09 8.17
N LYS A 43 11.08 4.31 8.51
CA LYS A 43 10.21 4.52 9.66
C LYS A 43 8.74 4.34 9.26
N PRO A 44 7.86 3.90 10.18
CA PRO A 44 6.45 3.68 9.86
C PRO A 44 5.75 4.91 9.27
N GLU A 45 6.14 6.11 9.67
CA GLU A 45 5.53 7.37 9.24
C GLU A 45 5.81 7.70 7.76
N ASP A 46 6.90 7.16 7.22
CA ASP A 46 7.33 7.38 5.83
C ASP A 46 6.61 6.46 4.84
N ILE A 47 5.87 5.45 5.32
CA ILE A 47 5.19 4.47 4.48
C ILE A 47 3.98 5.11 3.76
N ASP A 48 3.86 4.84 2.46
CA ASP A 48 2.74 5.33 1.64
C ASP A 48 1.48 4.47 1.86
N ALA A 49 0.72 4.76 2.92
CA ALA A 49 -0.51 4.02 3.24
C ALA A 49 -1.52 4.03 2.07
N ASN A 50 -1.64 5.14 1.33
CA ASN A 50 -2.56 5.25 0.21
C ASN A 50 -2.19 4.26 -0.91
N TYR A 51 -0.89 4.11 -1.19
CA TYR A 51 -0.43 3.11 -2.15
C TYR A 51 -0.92 1.71 -1.80
N TYR A 52 -0.78 1.29 -0.53
CA TYR A 52 -1.21 -0.04 -0.09
C TYR A 52 -2.73 -0.21 -0.10
N ILE A 53 -3.48 0.82 0.30
CA ILE A 53 -4.94 0.81 0.21
C ILE A 53 -5.38 0.58 -1.23
N ASP A 54 -4.85 1.38 -2.16
CA ASP A 54 -5.29 1.37 -3.56
C ASP A 54 -4.81 0.15 -4.36
N HIS A 55 -3.60 -0.34 -4.08
CA HIS A 55 -2.95 -1.36 -4.92
C HIS A 55 -2.94 -2.76 -4.29
N GLN A 56 -3.26 -2.89 -3.00
CA GLN A 56 -3.25 -4.19 -2.32
C GLN A 56 -4.57 -4.47 -1.63
N VAL A 57 -5.02 -3.60 -0.73
CA VAL A 57 -6.22 -3.85 0.08
C VAL A 57 -7.47 -3.88 -0.79
N ILE A 58 -7.73 -2.81 -1.55
CA ILE A 58 -8.93 -2.70 -2.38
C ILE A 58 -9.00 -3.81 -3.44
N PRO A 59 -7.93 -4.07 -4.24
CA PRO A 59 -7.95 -5.16 -5.21
C PRO A 59 -8.11 -6.55 -4.57
N ALA A 60 -7.60 -6.75 -3.35
CA ALA A 60 -7.80 -8.02 -2.64
C ALA A 60 -9.24 -8.19 -2.17
N SER A 61 -9.86 -7.13 -1.63
CA SER A 61 -11.25 -7.17 -1.19
C SER A 61 -12.24 -7.28 -2.36
N LEU A 62 -11.99 -6.59 -3.48
CA LEU A 62 -12.88 -6.61 -4.65
C LEU A 62 -13.05 -8.00 -5.24
N ARG A 63 -12.01 -8.84 -5.24
CA ARG A 63 -12.10 -10.24 -5.69
C ARG A 63 -13.21 -11.03 -5.01
N ILE A 64 -13.61 -10.64 -3.80
CA ILE A 64 -14.73 -11.24 -3.06
C ILE A 64 -15.99 -10.39 -3.21
N LEU A 65 -15.87 -9.08 -3.05
CA LEU A 65 -17.02 -8.17 -2.93
C LEU A 65 -17.72 -7.88 -4.28
N GLU A 66 -17.03 -8.05 -5.41
CA GLU A 66 -17.62 -7.90 -6.74
C GLU A 66 -18.76 -8.90 -6.97
N TYR A 67 -18.69 -10.10 -6.42
CA TYR A 67 -19.78 -11.09 -6.46
C TYR A 67 -21.07 -10.59 -5.79
N PHE A 68 -20.95 -9.65 -4.86
CA PHE A 68 -22.06 -9.03 -4.15
C PHE A 68 -22.45 -7.67 -4.76
N GLY A 69 -21.93 -7.33 -5.96
CA GLY A 69 -22.23 -6.09 -6.65
C GLY A 69 -21.50 -4.85 -6.11
N VAL A 70 -20.49 -5.03 -5.24
CA VAL A 70 -19.68 -3.92 -4.72
C VAL A 70 -18.66 -3.49 -5.77
N THR A 71 -18.58 -2.18 -6.00
CA THR A 71 -17.66 -1.57 -6.95
C THR A 71 -16.44 -0.96 -6.25
N GLU A 72 -15.34 -0.84 -6.98
CA GLU A 72 -14.12 -0.18 -6.50
C GLU A 72 -14.39 1.24 -5.99
N LYS A 73 -15.25 1.99 -6.70
CA LYS A 73 -15.63 3.35 -6.30
C LYS A 73 -16.29 3.37 -4.93
N GLN A 74 -17.17 2.41 -4.63
CA GLN A 74 -17.81 2.34 -3.32
C GLN A 74 -16.76 2.13 -2.23
N LEU A 75 -15.78 1.25 -2.42
CA LEU A 75 -14.71 1.04 -1.44
C LEU A 75 -13.80 2.26 -1.26
N LYS A 76 -13.48 2.98 -2.33
CA LYS A 76 -12.68 4.21 -2.28
C LYS A 76 -13.41 5.40 -1.65
N VAL A 77 -14.74 5.47 -1.80
CA VAL A 77 -15.56 6.59 -1.33
C VAL A 77 -16.05 6.39 0.10
N VAL A 78 -16.23 5.14 0.57
CA VAL A 78 -16.64 4.84 1.96
C VAL A 78 -15.67 5.46 2.99
N GLY A 79 -14.37 5.56 2.66
CA GLY A 79 -13.38 6.22 3.52
C GLY A 79 -13.49 7.76 3.61
N ARG A 80 -14.30 8.42 2.76
CA ARG A 80 -14.47 9.88 2.75
C ARG A 80 -15.76 10.39 3.41
N GLY A 81 -16.43 9.57 4.21
CA GLY A 81 -17.59 10.02 4.99
C GLY A 81 -18.86 10.11 4.15
N ILE A 82 -19.30 8.97 3.60
CA ILE A 82 -20.69 8.82 3.20
C ILE A 82 -21.52 8.90 4.49
N ARG A 83 -22.35 9.95 4.64
CA ARG A 83 -23.35 10.00 5.71
C ARG A 83 -24.23 8.76 5.57
N SER A 84 -24.19 7.90 6.57
CA SER A 84 -25.05 6.74 6.66
C SER A 84 -26.49 7.20 6.88
N LEU A 85 -27.47 6.36 6.53
CA LEU A 85 -28.88 6.62 6.87
C LEU A 85 -29.08 6.82 8.39
N PHE A 86 -28.22 6.21 9.22
CA PHE A 86 -28.21 6.39 10.66
C PHE A 86 -27.78 7.79 11.11
N ASP A 87 -27.03 8.53 10.28
CA ASP A 87 -26.68 9.93 10.57
C ASP A 87 -27.88 10.87 10.38
N PHE A 88 -28.89 10.46 9.62
CA PHE A 88 -30.15 11.20 9.46
C PHE A 88 -31.19 10.86 10.52
N ALA A 89 -31.12 9.65 11.11
CA ALA A 89 -32.06 9.20 12.15
C ALA A 89 -31.79 9.82 13.54
N LYS A 90 -30.70 10.58 13.72
CA LYS A 90 -30.31 11.24 14.97
C LYS A 90 -30.78 12.70 15.11
N LYS A 91 -31.71 13.14 14.27
CA LYS A 91 -32.23 14.51 14.29
C LYS A 91 -33.65 14.59 14.85
#